data_AF-A0A067T0W0-F1
#
_entry.id   AF-A0A067T0W0-F1
#
_cell.length_a   1.000
_cell.length_b   1.000
_cell.length_c   1.000
_cell.angle_alpha   90.00
_cell.angle_beta   90.00
_cell.angle_gamma   90.00
#
_symmetry.space_group_name_H-M   'P 1'
#
loop_
_entity.id
_entity.type
_entity.pdbx_description
1 polymer ?
#
loop_
_entity_poly.entity_id
_entity_poly.type
_entity_poly.pdbx_seq_one_letter_code
_entity_poly.pdbx_strand_id
1 'polypeptide(L)'
;PTQPEVAVDELVPQMPQTYLTFLLISGKRRTMSFEPETAIGRVKELVWNSWPADWQDDRPPAPSYLRVLYLGRMLQDDETLTS
;
A
#
# COMPACT_ATOMS: atom_id res chain seq x y z
N PRO A 1 -44.33 7.02 -13.43
CA PRO A 1 -43.07 7.06 -14.18
C PRO A 1 -41.88 7.24 -13.23
N THR A 2 -41.23 6.11 -12.92
CA THR A 2 -40.06 6.01 -12.05
C THR A 2 -38.89 6.76 -12.69
N GLN A 3 -38.43 7.82 -12.06
CA GLN A 3 -37.25 8.56 -12.47
C GLN A 3 -36.01 7.74 -12.08
N PRO A 4 -35.01 7.55 -12.96
CA PRO A 4 -33.86 6.71 -12.67
C PRO A 4 -33.07 7.29 -11.49
N GLU A 5 -32.67 6.36 -10.62
CA GLU A 5 -31.82 6.51 -9.45
C GLU A 5 -30.63 7.42 -9.77
N VAL A 6 -30.53 8.53 -9.03
CA VAL A 6 -29.38 9.42 -9.09
C VAL A 6 -28.21 8.60 -8.53
N ALA A 7 -27.37 8.07 -9.41
CA ALA A 7 -26.13 7.38 -9.05
C ALA A 7 -25.16 8.40 -8.42
N VAL A 8 -25.39 8.67 -7.15
CA VAL A 8 -24.42 9.30 -6.25
C VAL A 8 -23.48 8.20 -5.76
N ASP A 9 -22.61 7.70 -6.63
CA ASP A 9 -21.44 6.95 -6.19
C ASP A 9 -20.21 7.72 -6.65
N GLU A 10 -19.96 8.76 -5.85
CA GLU A 10 -18.64 9.15 -5.39
C GLU A 10 -17.61 9.41 -6.47
N LEU A 11 -17.44 10.70 -6.74
CA LEU A 11 -16.17 11.31 -7.06
C LEU A 11 -15.13 10.85 -6.02
N VAL A 12 -14.63 9.61 -6.13
CA VAL A 12 -13.38 9.25 -5.48
C VAL A 12 -12.39 10.25 -6.07
N PRO A 13 -11.83 11.17 -5.27
CA PRO A 13 -10.81 12.06 -5.80
C PRO A 13 -9.78 11.13 -6.43
N GLN A 14 -9.45 11.39 -7.70
CA GLN A 14 -8.49 10.62 -8.47
C GLN A 14 -7.07 10.87 -7.93
N MET A 15 -6.93 10.86 -6.60
CA MET A 15 -5.69 10.96 -5.87
C MET A 15 -4.80 9.92 -6.53
N PRO A 16 -3.69 10.35 -7.14
CA PRO A 16 -2.85 9.43 -7.89
C PRO A 16 -2.56 8.26 -6.96
N GLN A 17 -2.84 7.02 -7.36
CA GLN A 17 -2.56 5.86 -6.51
C GLN A 17 -1.29 5.20 -7.02
N THR A 18 -0.32 5.05 -6.13
CA THR A 18 0.89 4.28 -6.40
C THR A 18 0.65 2.84 -5.96
N TYR A 19 0.81 1.92 -6.89
CA TYR A 19 0.70 0.49 -6.62
C TYR A 19 2.07 -0.05 -6.23
N LEU A 20 2.16 -0.54 -4.99
CA LEU A 20 3.34 -1.18 -4.47
C LEU A 20 3.14 -2.67 -4.44
N THR A 21 4.10 -3.40 -5.01
CA THR A 21 4.15 -4.85 -4.89
C THR A 21 5.13 -5.23 -3.79
N PHE A 22 4.61 -5.65 -2.65
CA PHE A 22 5.39 -6.17 -1.53
C PHE A 22 5.79 -7.60 -1.82
N LEU A 23 7.07 -7.90 -1.63
CA LEU A 23 7.61 -9.24 -1.70
C LEU A 23 8.02 -9.66 -0.28
N LEU A 24 7.43 -10.75 0.20
CA LEU A 24 7.74 -11.32 1.51
C LEU A 24 8.93 -12.28 1.37
N ILE A 25 9.63 -12.52 2.48
CA ILE A 25 10.77 -13.47 2.53
C ILE A 25 10.37 -14.89 2.11
N SER A 26 9.11 -15.26 2.31
CA SER A 26 8.55 -16.54 1.88
C SER A 26 8.20 -16.61 0.39
N GLY A 27 8.48 -15.55 -0.37
CA GLY A 27 8.20 -15.47 -1.82
C GLY A 27 6.78 -15.06 -2.18
N LYS A 28 5.91 -14.83 -1.19
CA LYS A 28 4.55 -14.30 -1.41
C LYS A 28 4.63 -12.83 -1.87
N ARG A 29 3.73 -12.43 -2.77
CA ARG A 29 3.63 -11.05 -3.28
C ARG A 29 2.24 -10.46 -3.08
N ARG A 30 2.14 -9.19 -2.68
CA ARG A 30 0.87 -8.41 -2.64
C ARG A 30 1.07 -7.15 -3.39
N THR A 31 0.10 -6.80 -4.19
CA THR A 31 -0.04 -5.44 -4.65
C THR A 31 -1.02 -4.71 -3.73
N MET A 32 -0.61 -3.55 -3.21
CA MET A 32 -1.46 -2.64 -2.45
C MET A 32 -1.29 -1.22 -3.01
N SER A 33 -2.36 -0.43 -2.96
CA SER A 33 -2.41 0.95 -3.43
C SER A 33 -2.20 1.92 -2.29
N PHE A 34 -1.28 2.87 -2.47
CA PHE A 34 -0.98 3.93 -1.51
C PHE A 34 -0.97 5.28 -2.20
N GLU A 35 -1.09 6.35 -1.42
CA GLU A 35 -0.95 7.70 -1.95
C GLU A 35 0.53 8.04 -2.19
N PRO A 36 0.89 8.67 -3.32
CA PRO A 36 2.25 8.99 -3.74
C PRO A 36 3.00 9.88 -2.74
N GLU A 37 2.24 10.75 -2.06
CA GLU A 37 2.73 11.66 -1.03
C GLU A 37 3.01 10.94 0.30
N THR A 38 2.61 9.66 0.42
CA THR A 38 2.86 8.87 1.62
C THR A 38 4.34 8.51 1.70
N ALA A 39 4.98 8.94 2.79
CA ALA A 39 6.34 8.51 3.10
C ALA A 39 6.41 7.00 3.31
N ILE A 40 7.52 6.39 2.93
CA ILE A 40 7.73 4.95 3.00
C ILE A 40 7.71 4.44 4.43
N GLY A 41 8.17 5.24 5.40
CA GLY A 41 7.99 4.93 6.81
C GLY A 41 6.52 4.69 7.16
N ARG A 42 5.64 5.57 6.67
CA ARG A 42 4.19 5.46 6.87
C ARG A 42 3.58 4.29 6.10
N VAL A 43 4.03 4.02 4.87
CA VAL A 43 3.62 2.82 4.11
C VAL A 43 3.93 1.55 4.90
N LYS A 44 5.16 1.41 5.43
CA LYS A 44 5.56 0.24 6.22
C LYS A 44 4.65 0.07 7.44
N GLU A 45 4.35 1.15 8.16
CA GLU A 45 3.41 1.10 9.29
C GLU A 45 2.00 0.67 8.86
N LEU A 46 1.48 1.21 7.76
CA LEU A 46 0.14 0.86 7.27
C LEU A 46 0.06 -0.61 6.86
N VAL A 47 1.07 -1.11 6.14
CA VAL A 47 1.17 -2.53 5.75
C VAL A 47 1.26 -3.42 6.97
N TRP A 48 2.10 -3.04 7.94
CA TRP A 48 2.24 -3.74 9.21
C TRP A 48 0.92 -3.80 10.00
N ASN A 49 0.19 -2.69 10.05
CA ASN A 49 -1.05 -2.59 10.83
C ASN A 49 -2.19 -3.32 10.13
N SER A 50 -2.28 -3.16 8.81
CA SER A 50 -3.23 -3.85 7.94
C SER A 50 -2.68 -5.19 7.45
N TRP A 51 -1.83 -5.84 8.26
CA TRP A 51 -1.16 -7.06 7.85
C TRP A 51 -2.20 -8.16 7.64
N PRO A 52 -2.27 -8.75 6.44
CA PRO A 52 -3.32 -9.69 6.10
C PRO A 52 -3.20 -10.98 6.89
N ALA A 53 -4.35 -11.54 7.30
CA ALA A 53 -4.42 -12.77 8.06
C ALA A 53 -3.80 -13.97 7.33
N ASP A 54 -3.94 -14.04 5.99
CA ASP A 54 -3.30 -15.07 5.17
C ASP A 54 -1.77 -15.15 5.32
N TRP A 55 -1.14 -14.06 5.75
CA TRP A 55 0.31 -13.93 5.85
C TRP A 55 0.77 -13.68 7.28
N GLN A 56 -0.10 -13.92 8.26
CA GLN A 56 0.17 -13.64 9.65
C GLN A 56 1.42 -14.37 10.18
N ASP A 57 1.69 -15.56 9.66
CA ASP A 57 2.91 -16.35 9.92
C ASP A 57 4.20 -15.62 9.49
N ASP A 58 4.10 -14.84 8.41
CA ASP A 58 5.19 -14.05 7.84
C ASP A 58 5.24 -12.61 8.40
N ARG A 59 4.44 -12.31 9.43
CA ARG A 59 4.35 -10.96 9.98
C ARG A 59 5.68 -10.60 10.67
N PRO A 60 6.36 -9.52 10.26
CA PRO A 60 7.58 -9.10 10.91
C PRO A 60 7.36 -8.63 12.35
N PRO A 61 8.43 -8.55 13.18
CA PRO A 61 8.38 -8.11 14.58
C PRO A 61 8.59 -6.60 14.82
N ALA A 62 9.05 -5.82 13.82
CA ALA A 62 8.87 -4.36 13.78
C ALA A 62 8.69 -3.84 12.32
N PRO A 63 7.98 -2.71 12.07
CA PRO A 63 7.74 -2.21 10.71
C PRO A 63 9.05 -1.84 10.01
N SER A 64 10.12 -1.60 10.78
CA SER A 64 11.49 -1.42 10.30
C SER A 64 12.07 -2.63 9.56
N TYR A 65 11.54 -3.84 9.78
CA TYR A 65 11.95 -5.04 9.03
C TYR A 65 11.36 -5.10 7.62
N LEU A 66 10.35 -4.26 7.32
CA LEU A 66 9.78 -4.17 5.98
C LEU A 66 10.73 -3.39 5.07
N ARG A 67 11.05 -3.98 3.93
CA ARG A 67 11.76 -3.32 2.84
C ARG A 67 10.81 -3.11 1.68
N VAL A 68 10.71 -1.87 1.22
CA VAL A 68 9.89 -1.52 0.06
C VAL A 68 10.79 -1.49 -1.16
N LEU A 69 10.45 -2.27 -2.18
CA LEU A 69 11.13 -2.28 -3.46
C LEU A 69 10.20 -1.67 -4.50
N TYR A 70 10.60 -0.54 -5.07
CA TYR A 70 9.85 0.15 -6.11
C TYR A 70 10.72 0.31 -7.34
N LEU A 71 10.30 -0.25 -8.48
CA LEU A 71 11.02 -0.18 -9.77
C LEU A 71 12.51 -0.59 -9.67
N GLY A 72 12.84 -1.54 -8.79
CA GLY A 72 14.22 -2.00 -8.57
C GLY A 72 15.05 -1.14 -7.60
N ARG A 73 14.46 -0.11 -6.99
CA ARG A 73 15.06 0.68 -5.92
C ARG A 73 14.48 0.30 -4.56
N MET A 74 15.34 0.07 -3.58
CA MET A 74 14.90 -0.02 -2.20
C MET A 74 14.64 1.38 -1.68
N LEU A 75 13.40 1.67 -1.31
CA LEU A 75 13.05 2.98 -0.78
C LEU A 75 13.26 3.00 0.75
N GLN A 76 13.88 4.08 1.23
CA GLN A 76 14.08 4.36 2.65
C GLN A 76 12.86 5.04 3.26
N ASP A 77 12.72 5.00 4.58
CA ASP A 77 11.54 5.56 5.28
C ASP A 77 11.35 7.07 5.09
N ASP A 78 12.44 7.84 4.91
CA ASP A 78 12.42 9.26 4.57
C ASP A 78 12.00 9.56 3.12
N GLU A 79 11.95 8.55 2.23
CA GLU A 79 11.54 8.73 0.84
C GLU A 79 10.00 8.67 0.71
N THR A 80 9.48 9.24 -0.37
CA THR A 80 8.08 9.11 -0.79
C THR A 80 7.99 8.18 -1.99
N LEU A 81 6.77 7.78 -2.34
CA LEU A 81 6.51 6.90 -3.49
C LEU A 81 6.69 7.59 -4.85
N THR A 82 6.86 8.91 -4.86
CA THR A 82 7.10 9.74 -6.05
C THR A 82 8.56 10.05 -6.31
N SER A 83 9.45 9.79 -5.35
CA SER A 83 10.83 10.28 -5.39
C SER A 83 11.79 9.38 -6.19
#